data_AF-A0AAD2AAH5-F1
#
_entry.id   AF-A0AAD2AAH5-F1
#
_cell.length_a   1.000
_cell.length_b   1.000
_cell.length_c   1.000
_cell.angle_alpha   90.00
_cell.angle_beta   90.00
_cell.angle_gamma   90.00
#
_symmetry.space_group_name_H-M   'P 1'
#
loop_
_entity.id
_entity.type
_entity.pdbx_description
1 polymer ?
#
loop_
_entity_poly.entity_id
_entity_poly.type
_entity_poly.pdbx_seq_one_letter_code
_entity_poly.pdbx_strand_id
1 'polypeptide(L)'
;MEMPSRTFLNWYRRADYTAYAFNTRPVMRNPCQKPFVFYMSKARMNYRTNITVSEYIRHIVPHPKCRWKMANPAEVDKVEVLKKPDPLLWNRSPRRNCCRVLESKRKGMVIDVGVCREGEISRVLTTKT
;
A
#
# COMPACT_ATOMS: atom_id res chain seq x y z
N MET A 1 0.73 1.48 4.35
CA MET A 1 0.43 0.49 5.41
C MET A 1 0.99 1.08 6.69
N GLU A 2 0.14 1.47 7.64
CA GLU A 2 0.55 2.25 8.82
C GLU A 2 1.35 1.41 9.83
N MET A 3 1.15 0.08 9.85
CA MET A 3 1.93 -0.85 10.65
C MET A 3 2.29 -2.09 9.80
N PRO A 4 3.58 -2.34 9.51
CA PRO A 4 4.01 -3.51 8.74
C PRO A 4 3.85 -4.80 9.54
N SER A 5 3.67 -5.92 8.82
CA SER A 5 3.59 -7.25 9.44
C SER A 5 4.99 -7.70 9.91
N ARG A 6 5.06 -8.29 11.10
CA ARG A 6 6.32 -8.74 11.75
C ARG A 6 6.95 -9.96 11.03
N THR A 7 7.54 -9.70 9.88
CA THR A 7 8.12 -10.71 8.97
C THR A 7 9.63 -10.89 9.14
N PHE A 8 10.26 -10.05 9.96
CA PHE A 8 11.68 -10.10 10.29
C PHE A 8 11.87 -10.29 11.79
N LEU A 9 12.99 -10.89 12.18
CA LEU A 9 13.39 -11.01 13.57
C LEU A 9 14.20 -9.77 13.96
N ASN A 10 14.03 -9.34 15.21
CA ASN A 10 14.90 -8.35 15.84
C ASN A 10 16.27 -8.96 16.18
N TRP A 11 17.24 -8.10 16.46
CA TRP A 11 18.62 -8.50 16.81
C TRP A 11 18.69 -9.32 18.10
N TYR A 12 17.91 -8.92 19.10
CA TYR A 12 17.72 -9.71 20.30
C TYR A 12 16.81 -10.88 19.95
N ARG A 13 17.26 -12.13 20.06
CA ARG A 13 16.50 -13.34 19.67
C ARG A 13 15.18 -13.58 20.44
N ARG A 14 14.61 -12.58 21.10
CA ARG A 14 13.33 -12.59 21.81
C ARG A 14 12.27 -11.89 20.97
N ALA A 15 11.18 -12.59 20.73
CA ALA A 15 10.07 -12.17 19.87
C ALA A 15 9.07 -11.23 20.57
N ASP A 16 9.55 -10.34 21.44
CA ASP A 16 8.70 -9.39 22.14
C ASP A 16 8.35 -8.21 21.22
N TYR A 17 7.10 -7.74 21.28
CA TYR A 17 6.59 -6.68 20.40
C TYR A 17 7.24 -5.31 20.67
N THR A 18 7.85 -5.13 21.84
CA THR A 18 8.58 -3.93 22.25
C THR A 18 9.95 -3.80 21.60
N ALA A 19 10.46 -4.86 20.97
CA ALA A 19 11.83 -4.90 20.48
C ALA A 19 12.01 -4.42 19.03
N TYR A 20 10.98 -3.78 18.45
CA TYR A 20 10.99 -3.20 17.12
C TYR A 20 11.03 -1.67 17.24
N ALA A 21 11.81 -1.01 16.37
CA ALA A 21 11.93 0.46 16.35
C ALA A 21 10.65 1.20 15.90
N PHE A 22 9.61 0.45 15.51
CA PHE A 22 8.33 0.97 15.06
C PHE A 22 7.22 -0.04 15.37
N ASN A 23 5.99 0.45 15.43
CA ASN A 23 4.82 -0.38 15.64
C ASN A 23 4.67 -1.41 14.51
N THR A 24 4.68 -2.69 14.88
CA THR A 24 4.44 -3.80 13.96
C THR A 24 3.13 -4.49 14.30
N ARG A 25 2.51 -5.13 13.30
CA ARG A 25 1.35 -6.01 13.51
C ARG A 25 1.76 -7.48 13.48
N PRO A 26 1.06 -8.38 14.21
CA PRO A 26 1.28 -9.81 14.11
C PRO A 26 1.14 -10.32 12.68
N VAL A 27 1.88 -11.39 12.34
CA VAL A 27 1.68 -12.12 11.09
C VAL A 27 0.40 -12.94 11.21
N MET A 28 -0.52 -12.74 10.27
CA MET A 28 -1.80 -13.44 10.27
C MET A 28 -1.58 -14.91 9.95
N ARG A 29 -2.06 -15.79 10.85
CA ARG A 29 -1.98 -17.26 10.67
C ARG A 29 -3.08 -17.80 9.76
N ASN A 30 -4.23 -17.11 9.71
CA ASN A 30 -5.33 -17.52 8.85
C ASN A 30 -4.93 -17.31 7.37
N PRO A 31 -4.97 -18.34 6.53
CA PRO A 31 -4.68 -18.22 5.11
C PRO A 31 -5.54 -17.16 4.37
N CYS A 32 -6.77 -16.94 4.80
CA CYS A 32 -7.66 -15.91 4.24
C CYS A 32 -7.26 -14.48 4.57
N GLN A 33 -6.45 -14.29 5.61
CA GLN A 33 -5.90 -12.99 6.02
C GLN A 33 -4.53 -12.73 5.40
N LYS A 34 -4.02 -13.65 4.57
CA LYS A 34 -2.76 -13.48 3.85
C LYS A 34 -2.95 -12.41 2.76
N PRO A 35 -2.07 -11.38 2.71
CA PRO A 35 -2.19 -10.35 1.70
C PRO A 35 -1.80 -10.87 0.31
N PHE A 36 -2.44 -10.36 -0.73
CA PHE A 36 -1.97 -10.48 -2.10
C PHE A 36 -0.74 -9.59 -2.28
N VAL A 37 0.35 -10.17 -2.77
CA VAL A 37 1.63 -9.48 -2.98
C VAL A 37 1.76 -9.11 -4.46
N PHE A 38 2.15 -7.87 -4.72
CA PHE A 38 2.45 -7.38 -6.07
C PHE A 38 3.89 -6.88 -6.10
N TYR A 39 4.67 -7.34 -7.06
CA TYR A 39 6.05 -6.92 -7.26
C TYR A 39 6.15 -5.85 -8.33
N MET A 40 6.97 -4.85 -8.09
CA MET A 40 7.26 -3.82 -9.08
C MET A 40 7.95 -4.45 -10.29
N SER A 41 7.38 -4.28 -11.48
CA SER A 41 7.94 -4.79 -12.73
C SER A 41 8.63 -3.68 -13.52
N LYS A 42 8.00 -2.51 -13.63
CA LYS A 42 8.50 -1.39 -14.43
C LYS A 42 8.20 -0.06 -13.76
N ALA A 43 9.03 0.95 -14.02
CA ALA A 43 8.72 2.34 -13.77
C ALA A 43 9.19 3.19 -14.94
N ARG A 44 8.35 4.15 -15.32
CA ARG A 44 8.65 5.11 -16.37
C ARG A 44 8.05 6.46 -16.03
N MET A 45 8.69 7.51 -16.51
CA MET A 45 8.17 8.86 -16.41
C MET A 45 7.54 9.25 -17.75
N ASN A 46 6.29 9.68 -17.73
CA ASN A 46 5.67 10.28 -18.90
C ASN A 46 6.08 11.76 -18.95
N TYR A 47 7.04 12.09 -19.80
CA TYR A 47 7.58 13.44 -19.92
C TYR A 47 6.54 14.48 -20.38
N ARG A 48 5.50 14.07 -21.12
CA ARG A 48 4.45 15.00 -21.58
C ARG A 48 3.53 15.44 -20.46
N THR A 49 3.20 14.53 -19.55
CA THR A 49 2.27 14.81 -18.44
C THR A 49 2.98 15.03 -17.10
N ASN A 50 4.31 14.84 -17.07
CA ASN A 50 5.13 14.87 -15.85
C ASN A 50 4.57 13.93 -14.76
N ILE A 51 4.13 12.73 -15.17
CA ILE A 51 3.58 11.70 -14.28
C ILE A 51 4.50 10.49 -14.30
N THR A 52 4.91 10.03 -13.12
CA THR A 52 5.57 8.74 -12.95
C THR A 52 4.53 7.64 -12.95
N VAL A 53 4.71 6.65 -13.81
CA VAL A 53 3.88 5.45 -13.93
C VAL A 53 4.71 4.25 -13.50
N SER A 54 4.32 3.61 -12.40
CA SER A 54 4.90 2.33 -11.97
C SER A 54 3.90 1.18 -12.16
N GLU A 55 4.42 0.06 -12.65
CA GLU A 55 3.66 -1.16 -12.90
C GLU A 55 4.04 -2.21 -11.87
N TYR A 56 3.03 -2.84 -11.28
CA TYR A 56 3.18 -3.92 -10.31
C TYR A 56 2.41 -5.15 -10.78
N ILE A 57 3.10 -6.30 -10.82
CA ILE A 57 2.55 -7.58 -11.25
C ILE A 57 2.30 -8.45 -10.03
N ARG A 58 1.16 -9.12 -10.00
CA ARG A 58 0.80 -10.02 -8.91
C ARG A 58 1.74 -11.21 -8.81
N HIS A 59 2.16 -11.51 -7.59
CA HIS A 59 2.77 -12.79 -7.26
C HIS A 59 1.69 -13.87 -7.15
N ILE A 60 1.65 -14.78 -8.12
CA ILE A 60 0.63 -15.83 -8.20
C ILE A 60 1.00 -16.95 -7.23
N VAL A 61 0.26 -17.04 -6.13
CA VAL A 61 0.34 -18.12 -5.15
C VAL A 61 -1.07 -18.66 -4.90
N PRO A 62 -1.23 -19.98 -4.65
CA PRO A 62 -2.52 -20.55 -4.29
C PRO A 62 -3.10 -19.86 -3.05
N HIS A 63 -4.30 -19.31 -3.18
CA HIS A 63 -5.08 -18.78 -2.06
C HIS A 63 -6.29 -19.69 -1.84
N PRO A 64 -6.59 -20.08 -0.58
CA PRO A 64 -7.77 -20.90 -0.31
C PRO A 64 -9.05 -20.11 -0.58
N LYS A 65 -10.14 -20.85 -0.81
CA LYS A 65 -11.47 -20.24 -0.95
C LYS A 65 -11.92 -19.69 0.40
N CYS A 66 -12.05 -18.37 0.50
CA CYS A 66 -12.48 -17.67 1.70
C CYS A 66 -13.95 -17.29 1.56
N ARG A 67 -14.77 -17.64 2.56
CA ARG A 67 -16.22 -17.30 2.60
C ARG A 67 -16.48 -15.88 3.10
N TRP A 68 -15.63 -14.94 2.71
CA TRP A 68 -15.74 -13.55 3.11
C TRP A 68 -16.51 -12.77 2.06
N LYS A 69 -17.49 -11.96 2.49
CA LYS A 69 -18.29 -11.09 1.62
C LYS A 69 -17.50 -9.80 1.29
N MET A 70 -16.31 -9.94 0.73
CA MET A 70 -15.45 -8.82 0.33
C MET A 70 -14.96 -9.01 -1.10
N ALA A 71 -14.64 -7.90 -1.77
CA ALA A 71 -14.03 -7.94 -3.09
C ALA A 71 -12.72 -8.75 -3.04
N ASN A 72 -12.53 -9.64 -4.02
CA ASN A 72 -11.39 -10.52 -4.09
C ASN A 72 -10.32 -9.96 -5.06
N PRO A 73 -9.12 -9.56 -4.57
CA PRO A 73 -8.03 -9.11 -5.43
C PRO A 73 -7.44 -10.21 -6.33
N ALA A 74 -7.88 -11.46 -6.20
CA ALA A 74 -7.46 -12.59 -7.05
C ALA A 74 -7.85 -12.43 -8.53
N GLU A 75 -8.65 -11.44 -8.90
CA GLU A 75 -8.90 -11.11 -10.30
C GLU A 75 -7.87 -10.11 -10.86
N VAL A 76 -7.20 -9.33 -10.00
CA VAL A 76 -6.26 -8.28 -10.42
C VAL A 76 -4.87 -8.87 -10.69
N ASP A 77 -4.44 -8.90 -11.95
CA ASP A 77 -3.11 -9.38 -12.34
C ASP A 77 -2.06 -8.26 -12.29
N LYS A 78 -2.47 -7.04 -12.62
CA LYS A 78 -1.60 -5.87 -12.77
C LYS A 78 -2.18 -4.63 -12.11
N VAL A 79 -1.34 -3.88 -11.42
CA VAL A 79 -1.65 -2.57 -10.85
C VAL A 79 -0.73 -1.53 -11.47
N GLU A 80 -1.29 -0.49 -12.08
CA GLU A 80 -0.57 0.70 -12.50
C GLU A 80 -0.79 1.81 -11.48
N VAL A 81 0.29 2.41 -11.02
CA VAL A 81 0.26 3.51 -10.06
C VAL A 81 0.73 4.77 -10.77
N LEU A 82 -0.13 5.78 -10.77
CA LEU A 82 0.14 7.11 -11.32
C LEU A 82 0.52 8.05 -10.17
N LYS A 83 1.70 8.66 -10.27
CA LYS A 83 2.19 9.60 -9.26
C LYS A 83 2.75 10.85 -9.92
N LYS A 84 2.16 12.01 -9.59
CA LYS A 84 2.78 13.31 -9.89
C LYS A 84 3.92 13.60 -8.91
N PRO A 85 5.08 14.09 -9.38
CA PRO A 85 6.13 14.62 -8.52
C PRO A 85 5.59 15.75 -7.63
N ASP A 86 5.95 15.73 -6.35
CA ASP A 86 5.63 16.79 -5.40
C ASP A 86 6.91 17.15 -4.62
N PRO A 87 7.61 18.24 -4.99
CA PRO A 87 8.84 18.66 -4.31
C PRO A 87 8.62 19.01 -2.84
N LEU A 88 7.41 19.44 -2.47
CA LEU A 88 7.05 19.85 -1.12
C LEU A 88 6.51 18.68 -0.29
N LEU A 89 6.55 17.45 -0.80
CA LEU A 89 6.00 16.27 -0.14
C LEU A 89 6.55 16.08 1.28
N TRP A 90 7.82 16.39 1.49
CA TRP A 90 8.52 16.24 2.77
C TRP A 90 8.15 17.31 3.81
N ASN A 91 7.62 18.46 3.37
CA ASN A 91 7.16 19.53 4.24
C ASN A 91 5.72 19.31 4.75
N ARG A 92 4.99 18.33 4.20
CA ARG A 92 3.61 18.00 4.59
C ARG A 92 3.54 17.08 5.82
N SER A 93 2.34 16.92 6.39
CA SER A 93 2.06 16.03 7.52
C SER A 93 2.38 14.55 7.20
N PRO A 94 2.64 13.68 8.21
CA PRO A 94 3.09 12.30 7.99
C PRO A 94 2.22 11.43 7.06
N ARG A 95 0.89 11.66 7.01
CA ARG A 95 -0.01 11.08 6.00
C ARG A 95 -0.01 11.93 4.73
N ARG A 96 1.07 11.82 3.96
CA ARG A 96 1.44 12.76 2.88
C ARG A 96 0.64 12.58 1.58
N ASN A 97 0.17 11.37 1.29
CA ASN A 97 -0.53 11.03 0.04
C ASN A 97 -1.71 10.08 0.28
N CYS A 98 -2.74 10.22 -0.53
CA CYS A 98 -3.91 9.34 -0.57
C CYS A 98 -4.00 8.63 -1.92
N CYS A 99 -4.50 7.40 -1.89
CA CYS A 99 -4.68 6.55 -3.08
C CYS A 99 -6.13 6.62 -3.56
N ARG A 100 -6.33 6.68 -4.86
CA ARG A 100 -7.67 6.65 -5.50
C ARG A 100 -7.68 5.64 -6.62
N VAL A 101 -8.70 4.79 -6.66
CA VAL A 101 -8.90 3.87 -7.78
C VAL A 101 -9.54 4.65 -8.90
N LEU A 102 -8.83 4.82 -10.01
CA LEU A 102 -9.36 5.46 -11.22
C LEU A 102 -10.13 4.45 -12.08
N GLU A 103 -9.58 3.23 -12.17
CA GLU A 103 -10.13 2.18 -13.01
C GLU A 103 -9.83 0.81 -12.40
N SER A 104 -10.80 -0.10 -12.48
CA SER A 104 -10.64 -1.50 -12.09
C SER A 104 -11.32 -2.39 -13.12
N LYS A 105 -10.56 -2.83 -14.12
CA LYS A 105 -10.98 -3.83 -15.11
C LYS A 105 -10.55 -5.22 -14.65
N ARG A 106 -11.17 -6.27 -15.22
CA ARG A 106 -11.01 -7.69 -14.84
C ARG A 106 -9.57 -8.18 -14.57
N LYS A 107 -8.53 -7.56 -15.15
CA LYS A 107 -7.12 -7.94 -14.94
C LYS A 107 -6.20 -6.77 -14.58
N GLY A 108 -6.72 -5.55 -14.57
CA GLY A 108 -5.91 -4.34 -14.49
C GLY A 108 -6.56 -3.29 -13.60
N MET A 109 -5.79 -2.74 -12.68
CA MET A 109 -6.22 -1.66 -11.80
C MET A 109 -5.31 -0.45 -11.97
N VAL A 110 -5.90 0.74 -12.05
CA VAL A 110 -5.17 2.01 -12.12
C VAL A 110 -5.43 2.80 -10.85
N ILE A 111 -4.35 3.16 -10.15
CA ILE A 111 -4.39 3.89 -8.89
C ILE A 111 -3.70 5.24 -9.07
N ASP A 112 -4.38 6.33 -8.76
CA ASP A 112 -3.78 7.65 -8.59
C ASP A 112 -3.28 7.83 -7.15
N VAL A 113 -2.06 8.33 -7.00
CA VAL A 113 -1.48 8.68 -5.71
C VAL A 113 -1.20 10.18 -5.68
N GLY A 114 -2.06 10.91 -4.99
CA GLY A 114 -2.00 12.38 -4.92
C GLY A 114 -2.00 12.90 -3.50
N VAL A 115 -1.99 14.22 -3.39
CA VAL A 115 -2.29 14.91 -2.13
C VAL A 115 -3.69 14.49 -1.67
N CYS A 116 -3.84 14.23 -0.38
CA CYS A 116 -5.14 13.91 0.20
C CYS A 116 -6.10 15.10 0.08
N ARG A 117 -7.35 14.83 -0.30
CA ARG A 117 -8.44 15.80 -0.27
C ARG A 117 -8.98 15.94 1.16
N GLU A 118 -9.77 16.97 1.37
CA GLU A 118 -10.51 17.15 2.61
C GLU A 118 -11.36 15.91 2.92
N GLY A 119 -11.33 15.44 4.18
CA GLY A 119 -12.03 14.24 4.61
C GLY A 119 -11.37 12.90 4.28
N GLU A 120 -10.34 12.83 3.42
CA GLU A 120 -9.64 11.57 3.10
C GLU A 120 -8.68 11.11 4.22
N ILE A 121 -8.33 12.00 5.16
CA ILE A 121 -7.46 11.69 6.29
C ILE A 121 -8.30 11.51 7.55
N SER A 122 -8.39 10.26 8.01
CA SER A 122 -8.91 9.93 9.34
C SER A 122 -7.86 10.31 10.41
N ARG A 123 -7.84 11.59 10.81
CA ARG A 123 -7.02 12.21 11.87
C ARG A 123 -5.50 12.27 11.63
N VAL A 124 -4.99 13.51 11.63
CA VAL A 124 -3.94 13.93 12.58
C VAL A 124 -4.34 15.33 13.07
N LEU A 125 -5.20 15.40 14.09
CA LEU A 125 -5.36 16.65 14.86
C LEU A 125 -4.10 16.81 15.70
N THR A 126 -3.04 17.35 15.12
CA THR A 126 -2.04 18.07 15.91
C THR A 126 -2.37 19.53 15.77
N THR A 127 -3.31 19.99 16.61
CA THR A 127 -3.32 21.37 17.06
C THR A 127 -1.99 21.58 17.79
N LYS A 128 -1.01 22.17 17.10
CA LYS A 128 0.08 22.84 17.80
C LYS A 128 -0.45 24.21 18.18
N THR A 129 -0.78 24.36 19.47
CA THR A 129 -0.75 25.63 20.17
C THR A 129 0.66 26.21 20.13
#